data_AF-A0A921L7C7-F1
#
_entry.id   AF-A0A921L7C7-F1
#
_cell.length_a   1.000
_cell.length_b   1.000
_cell.length_c   1.000
_cell.angle_alpha   90.00
_cell.angle_beta   90.00
_cell.angle_gamma   90.00
#
_symmetry.space_group_name_H-M   'P 1'
#
loop_
_entity.id
_entity.type
_entity.pdbx_description
1 polymer ?
#
loop_
_entity_poly.entity_id
_entity_poly.type
_entity_poly.pdbx_seq_one_letter_code
_entity_poly.pdbx_strand_id
1 'polypeptide(L)'
;MKELLISDVSEQKEKIAAEYELLVKNPTAENMHAYQALVKDFVSAAVAQLYMAGIKSSWENMPQQNLYGKVSEMDAVLQEIGEAVDKGDKESLIERCGRLNALLDNLLWYN
;
A
#
# COMPACT_ATOMS: atom_id res chain seq x y z
N MET A 1 19.24 13.57 -4.39
CA MET A 1 18.97 12.33 -3.61
C MET A 1 17.53 12.27 -3.12
N LYS A 2 16.98 13.32 -2.47
CA LYS A 2 15.54 13.41 -2.15
C LYS A 2 14.62 13.33 -3.38
N GLU A 3 14.95 14.02 -4.47
CA GLU A 3 14.14 14.02 -5.71
C GLU A 3 14.09 12.65 -6.42
N LEU A 4 15.15 11.85 -6.33
CA LEU A 4 15.17 10.48 -6.89
C LEU A 4 14.27 9.51 -6.12
N LEU A 5 14.18 9.68 -4.79
CA LEU A 5 13.38 8.82 -3.92
C LEU A 5 11.88 9.09 -4.04
N ILE A 6 11.50 10.36 -4.24
CA ILE A 6 10.09 10.75 -4.46
C ILE A 6 9.60 10.25 -5.83
N SER A 7 10.47 10.20 -6.85
CA SER A 7 10.16 9.63 -8.17
C SER A 7 9.82 8.15 -8.09
N ASP A 8 10.63 7.36 -7.37
CA ASP A 8 10.49 5.89 -7.32
C ASP A 8 9.19 5.44 -6.62
N VAL A 9 8.81 6.14 -5.56
CA VAL A 9 7.56 5.88 -4.81
C VAL A 9 6.32 6.28 -5.62
N SER A 10 6.43 7.37 -6.40
CA SER A 10 5.36 7.82 -7.29
C SER A 10 5.13 6.81 -8.42
N GLU A 11 6.21 6.31 -9.04
CA GLU A 11 6.15 5.28 -10.08
C GLU A 11 5.58 3.95 -9.55
N GLN A 12 5.93 3.54 -8.33
CA GLN A 12 5.33 2.34 -7.71
C GLN A 12 3.83 2.50 -7.47
N LYS A 13 3.38 3.71 -7.13
CA LYS A 13 1.95 4.00 -6.94
C LYS A 13 1.17 3.91 -8.26
N GLU A 14 1.73 4.39 -9.35
CA GLU A 14 1.11 4.23 -10.68
C GLU A 14 0.99 2.76 -11.08
N LYS A 15 2.00 1.94 -10.78
CA LYS A 15 1.94 0.49 -10.99
C LYS A 15 0.85 -0.18 -10.15
N ILE A 16 0.71 0.20 -8.88
CA ILE A 16 -0.37 -0.29 -8.00
C ILE A 16 -1.75 0.12 -8.54
N ALA A 17 -1.88 1.33 -9.06
CA ALA A 17 -3.14 1.80 -9.66
C ALA A 17 -3.51 1.01 -10.92
N ALA A 18 -2.54 0.75 -11.81
CA ALA A 18 -2.76 -0.06 -13.00
C ALA A 18 -3.14 -1.51 -12.65
N GLU A 19 -2.45 -2.11 -11.67
CA GLU A 19 -2.74 -3.48 -11.23
C GLU A 19 -4.10 -3.56 -10.52
N TYR A 20 -4.49 -2.52 -9.79
CA TYR A 20 -5.84 -2.39 -9.23
C TYR A 20 -6.92 -2.43 -10.32
N GLU A 21 -6.75 -1.67 -11.42
CA GLU A 21 -7.70 -1.68 -12.53
C GLU A 21 -7.81 -3.07 -13.18
N LEU A 22 -6.68 -3.77 -13.31
CA LEU A 22 -6.64 -5.15 -13.80
C LEU A 22 -7.36 -6.12 -12.86
N LEU A 23 -7.13 -6.01 -11.55
CA LEU A 23 -7.76 -6.84 -10.53
C LEU A 23 -9.29 -6.65 -10.50
N VAL A 24 -9.77 -5.41 -10.56
CA VAL A 24 -11.21 -5.11 -10.60
C VAL A 24 -11.85 -5.64 -11.89
N LYS A 25 -11.15 -5.52 -13.02
CA LYS A 25 -11.63 -6.00 -14.32
C LYS A 25 -11.65 -7.52 -14.41
N ASN A 26 -10.65 -8.18 -13.84
CA ASN A 26 -10.47 -9.62 -13.88
C ASN A 26 -9.98 -10.15 -12.51
N PRO A 27 -10.89 -10.40 -11.55
CA PRO A 27 -10.53 -10.81 -10.20
C PRO A 27 -10.15 -12.30 -10.16
N THR A 28 -8.92 -12.59 -10.57
CA THR A 28 -8.31 -13.93 -10.50
C THR A 28 -7.31 -14.00 -9.37
N ALA A 29 -7.02 -15.21 -8.87
CA ALA A 29 -5.96 -15.42 -7.89
C ALA A 29 -4.59 -14.93 -8.39
N GLU A 30 -4.30 -15.06 -9.69
CA GLU A 30 -3.07 -14.57 -10.31
C GLU A 30 -2.96 -13.03 -10.21
N ASN A 31 -4.01 -12.31 -10.61
CA ASN A 31 -4.04 -10.85 -10.52
C ASN A 31 -4.01 -10.37 -9.07
N MET A 32 -4.64 -11.14 -8.16
CA MET A 32 -4.60 -10.84 -6.72
C MET A 32 -3.19 -10.99 -6.16
N HIS A 33 -2.46 -12.04 -6.55
CA HIS A 33 -1.06 -12.22 -6.15
C HIS A 33 -0.16 -11.12 -6.69
N ALA A 34 -0.33 -10.71 -7.95
CA ALA A 34 0.41 -9.61 -8.55
C ALA A 34 0.15 -8.30 -7.79
N TYR A 35 -1.11 -7.98 -7.51
CA TYR A 35 -1.49 -6.81 -6.72
C TYR A 35 -0.91 -6.83 -5.30
N GLN A 36 -1.00 -7.97 -4.61
CA GLN A 36 -0.41 -8.15 -3.27
C GLN A 36 1.10 -7.94 -3.24
N ALA A 37 1.83 -8.47 -4.23
CA ALA A 37 3.27 -8.31 -4.31
C ALA A 37 3.67 -6.83 -4.43
N LEU A 38 3.03 -6.10 -5.35
CA LEU A 38 3.30 -4.67 -5.56
C LEU A 38 3.01 -3.84 -4.32
N VAL A 39 1.89 -4.10 -3.63
CA VAL A 39 1.55 -3.36 -2.41
C VAL A 39 2.56 -3.64 -1.29
N LYS A 40 2.98 -4.90 -1.10
CA LYS A 40 3.98 -5.26 -0.08
C LYS A 40 5.35 -4.66 -0.34
N ASP A 41 5.78 -4.63 -1.60
CA ASP A 41 7.04 -4.00 -2.01
C ASP A 41 7.01 -2.49 -1.74
N PHE A 42 5.91 -1.83 -2.10
CA PHE A 42 5.71 -0.41 -1.83
C PHE A 42 5.71 -0.09 -0.33
N VAL A 43 4.94 -0.83 0.48
CA VAL A 43 4.89 -0.62 1.93
C VAL A 43 6.28 -0.80 2.54
N SER A 44 7.02 -1.83 2.12
CA SER A 44 8.39 -2.07 2.58
C SER A 44 9.33 -0.91 2.23
N ALA A 45 9.25 -0.40 1.00
CA ALA A 45 10.05 0.73 0.55
C ALA A 45 9.69 2.03 1.29
N ALA A 46 8.40 2.33 1.45
CA ALA A 46 7.91 3.51 2.15
C ALA A 46 8.33 3.50 3.63
N VAL A 47 8.19 2.35 4.31
CA VAL A 47 8.63 2.19 5.69
C VAL A 47 10.14 2.37 5.80
N ALA A 48 10.94 1.73 4.93
CA ALA A 48 12.40 1.89 4.92
C ALA A 48 12.82 3.35 4.72
N GLN A 49 12.14 4.08 3.84
CA GLN A 49 12.38 5.52 3.63
C GLN A 49 12.04 6.35 4.87
N LEU A 50 10.91 6.08 5.53
CA LEU A 50 10.54 6.76 6.77
C LEU A 50 11.58 6.50 7.88
N TYR A 51 12.12 5.29 7.98
CA TYR A 51 13.23 4.98 8.90
C TYR A 51 14.51 5.76 8.54
N MET A 52 14.88 5.82 7.26
CA MET A 52 16.07 6.56 6.81
C MET A 52 15.93 8.08 6.99
N ALA A 53 14.74 8.64 6.72
CA ALA A 53 14.44 10.07 6.88
C ALA A 53 14.28 10.47 8.36
N GLY A 54 13.79 9.56 9.20
CA GLY A 54 13.61 9.75 10.64
C GLY A 54 14.89 10.04 11.43
N ILE A 55 16.08 9.80 10.85
CA ILE A 55 17.37 10.15 11.45
C ILE A 55 17.58 11.68 11.55
N LYS A 56 16.75 12.54 10.94
CA LYS A 56 17.07 13.99 10.84
C LYS A 56 16.12 15.02 11.47
N SER A 57 14.93 14.72 12.01
CA SER A 57 14.19 15.70 12.86
C SER A 57 12.73 15.35 13.23
N SER A 58 12.04 14.49 12.48
CA SER A 58 10.57 14.37 12.61
C SER A 58 10.07 13.11 13.32
N TRP A 59 10.98 12.17 13.63
CA TRP A 59 10.64 10.89 14.28
C TRP A 59 10.47 11.00 15.80
N GLU A 60 11.01 12.04 16.45
CA GLU A 60 10.83 12.26 17.90
C GLU A 60 9.37 12.59 18.28
N ASN A 61 8.53 13.00 17.31
CA ASN A 61 7.14 13.38 17.56
C ASN A 61 6.10 12.36 17.04
N MET A 62 6.51 11.29 16.38
CA MET A 62 5.59 10.27 15.85
C MET A 62 5.77 8.95 16.60
N PRO A 63 4.77 8.47 17.37
CA PRO A 63 4.92 7.22 18.11
C PRO A 63 5.04 6.05 17.11
N GLN A 64 6.17 5.34 17.16
CA GLN A 64 6.48 4.19 16.30
C GLN A 64 5.37 3.12 16.29
N GLN A 65 4.61 3.02 17.39
CA GLN A 65 3.42 2.19 17.52
C GLN A 65 2.35 2.48 16.45
N ASN A 66 2.24 3.71 15.97
CA ASN A 66 1.27 4.12 14.96
C ASN A 66 1.67 3.62 13.56
N LEU A 67 2.97 3.53 13.24
CA LEU A 67 3.42 3.04 11.94
C LEU A 67 3.19 1.53 11.78
N TYR A 68 3.62 0.73 12.77
CA TYR A 68 3.37 -0.71 12.76
C TYR A 68 1.87 -1.03 12.78
N GLY A 69 1.07 -0.25 13.51
CA GLY A 69 -0.39 -0.37 13.48
C GLY A 69 -0.97 -0.14 12.08
N LYS A 70 -0.51 0.88 11.36
CA LYS A 70 -0.94 1.16 9.98
C LYS A 70 -0.53 0.07 8.99
N VAL A 71 0.69 -0.45 9.10
CA VAL A 71 1.15 -1.58 8.27
C VAL A 71 0.28 -2.81 8.54
N SER A 72 0.01 -3.11 9.81
CA SER A 72 -0.88 -4.22 10.19
C SER A 72 -2.30 -4.03 9.66
N GLU A 73 -2.82 -2.80 9.61
CA GLU A 73 -4.12 -2.52 9.01
C GLU A 73 -4.11 -2.77 7.49
N MET A 74 -3.05 -2.38 6.79
CA MET A 74 -2.90 -2.65 5.35
C MET A 74 -2.85 -4.15 5.04
N ASP A 75 -2.11 -4.92 5.84
CA ASP A 75 -2.06 -6.38 5.70
C ASP A 75 -3.44 -7.02 5.90
N ALA A 76 -4.22 -6.53 6.87
CA ALA A 76 -5.59 -6.99 7.08
C ALA A 76 -6.50 -6.67 5.88
N VAL A 77 -6.45 -5.45 5.36
CA VAL A 77 -7.23 -5.07 4.17
C VAL A 77 -6.79 -5.88 2.95
N LEU A 78 -5.49 -6.14 2.75
CA LEU A 78 -4.99 -7.01 1.67
C LEU A 78 -5.52 -8.44 1.77
N GLN A 79 -5.68 -8.97 2.98
CA GLN A 79 -6.30 -10.28 3.19
C GLN A 79 -7.80 -10.24 2.82
N GLU A 80 -8.52 -9.21 3.26
CA GLU A 80 -9.94 -9.02 2.94
C GLU A 80 -10.19 -8.90 1.43
N ILE A 81 -9.29 -8.23 0.68
CA ILE A 81 -9.34 -8.16 -0.79
C ILE A 81 -9.21 -9.57 -1.39
N GLY A 82 -8.30 -10.39 -0.87
CA GLY A 82 -8.12 -11.77 -1.34
C GLY A 82 -9.37 -12.62 -1.13
N GLU A 83 -9.99 -12.49 0.04
CA GLU A 83 -11.26 -13.15 0.33
C GLU A 83 -12.39 -12.67 -0.58
N ALA A 84 -12.43 -11.38 -0.94
CA ALA A 84 -13.42 -10.85 -1.87
C ALA A 84 -13.23 -11.40 -3.29
N VAL A 85 -11.97 -11.56 -3.73
CA VAL A 85 -11.62 -12.24 -5.00
C VAL A 85 -12.09 -13.69 -4.98
N ASP A 86 -11.78 -14.43 -3.92
CA ASP A 86 -12.17 -15.85 -3.80
C ASP A 86 -13.71 -16.05 -3.80
N LYS A 87 -14.44 -15.11 -3.19
CA LYS A 87 -15.91 -15.10 -3.16
C LYS A 87 -16.55 -14.57 -4.45
N GLY A 88 -15.76 -13.97 -5.35
CA GLY A 88 -16.27 -13.28 -6.54
C GLY A 88 -17.10 -12.02 -6.23
N ASP A 89 -16.94 -11.45 -5.03
CA ASP A 89 -17.70 -10.29 -4.56
C ASP A 89 -17.02 -8.98 -5.01
N LYS A 90 -17.47 -8.48 -6.17
CA LYS A 90 -16.88 -7.30 -6.81
C LYS A 90 -17.14 -6.01 -6.05
N GLU A 91 -18.26 -5.88 -5.35
CA GLU A 91 -18.58 -4.67 -4.60
C GLU A 91 -17.65 -4.55 -3.39
N SER A 92 -17.53 -5.65 -2.64
CA SER A 92 -16.59 -5.80 -1.52
C SER A 92 -15.13 -5.55 -1.94
N LEU A 93 -14.73 -6.07 -3.11
CA LEU A 93 -13.41 -5.86 -3.69
C LEU A 93 -13.12 -4.37 -3.94
N ILE A 94 -14.01 -3.66 -4.64
CA ILE A 94 -13.82 -2.24 -4.98
C ILE A 94 -13.72 -1.39 -3.71
N GLU A 95 -14.59 -1.64 -2.74
CA GLU A 95 -14.58 -0.95 -1.44
C GLU A 95 -13.23 -1.11 -0.72
N ARG A 96 -12.74 -2.36 -0.60
CA ARG A 96 -11.50 -2.67 0.11
C ARG A 96 -10.27 -2.15 -0.60
N CYS A 97 -10.21 -2.24 -1.92
CA CYS A 97 -9.15 -1.62 -2.71
C CYS A 97 -9.13 -0.09 -2.53
N GLY A 98 -10.30 0.56 -2.48
CA GLY A 98 -10.40 1.99 -2.18
C GLY A 98 -9.85 2.34 -0.80
N ARG A 99 -10.19 1.55 0.22
CA ARG A 99 -9.67 1.70 1.58
C ARG A 99 -8.15 1.52 1.63
N LEU A 100 -7.62 0.51 0.95
CA LEU A 100 -6.17 0.27 0.88
C LEU A 100 -5.44 1.45 0.23
N ASN A 101 -5.95 1.98 -0.87
CA ASN A 101 -5.35 3.17 -1.51
C ASN A 101 -5.31 4.38 -0.58
N ALA A 102 -6.37 4.63 0.20
CA ALA A 102 -6.38 5.70 1.19
C ALA A 102 -5.35 5.48 2.32
N LEU A 103 -5.14 4.23 2.74
CA LEU A 103 -4.09 3.88 3.71
C LEU A 103 -2.69 4.12 3.12
N LEU A 104 -2.46 3.74 1.86
CA LEU A 104 -1.19 3.97 1.17
C LEU A 104 -0.90 5.47 1.00
N ASP A 105 -1.91 6.28 0.70
CA ASP A 105 -1.76 7.75 0.64
C ASP A 105 -1.32 8.34 1.97
N ASN A 106 -1.89 7.83 3.07
CA ASN A 106 -1.51 8.27 4.41
C ASN A 106 -0.05 7.95 4.78
N LEU A 107 0.60 6.96 4.14
CA LEU A 107 2.04 6.73 4.33
C LEU A 107 2.89 7.80 3.66
N LEU A 108 2.45 8.32 2.51
CA LEU A 108 3.19 9.30 1.71
C LEU A 108 3.18 10.70 2.31
N TRP A 109 2.09 11.08 2.97
CA TRP A 109 1.95 12.41 3.60
C TRP A 109 2.93 12.67 4.75
N TYR A 110 3.63 11.64 5.25
CA TYR A 110 4.68 11.81 6.27
C TYR A 110 6.09 11.99 5.69
N ASN A 111 6.26 12.02 4.36
CA ASN A 111 7.55 12.11 3.65
C ASN A 111 7.82 13.52 3.09
#